data_AF-A0A3M1CFP1-F1
#
_entry.id   AF-A0A3M1CFP1-F1
#
_cell.length_a   1.000
_cell.length_b   1.000
_cell.length_c   1.000
_cell.angle_alpha   90.00
_cell.angle_beta   90.00
_cell.angle_gamma   90.00
#
_symmetry.space_group_name_H-M   'P 1'
#
loop_
_entity.id
_entity.type
_entity.pdbx_description
1 polymer ?
#
loop_
_entity_poly.entity_id
_entity_poly.type
_entity_poly.pdbx_seq_one_letter_code
_entity_poly.pdbx_strand_id
1 'polypeptide(L)'
;MKRLVALFLVHASISASAGSLTDTLPKGMFMLEESFNISDLAHRWDDEGRAAPLLDRLELREPGSGLQGILIPNANVRYMILISQLMYGITDWLTAGVAVPLVVQTSVDLKMEWIPGDYQQYLGRSYSEEDFWQWAESMGQPRPRDWTGNRGKLSDIVLGVRFKFSELLGS
;
A
#
# COMPACT_ATOMS: atom_id res chain seq x y z
N MET A 1 1.36 38.96 32.56
CA MET A 1 2.11 38.63 31.33
C MET A 1 1.63 37.28 30.78
N LYS A 2 0.75 37.28 29.78
CA LYS A 2 0.47 36.10 28.93
C LYS A 2 0.27 36.65 27.52
N ARG A 3 1.24 36.39 26.63
CA ARG A 3 1.22 36.87 25.24
C ARG A 3 0.30 35.94 24.44
N LEU A 4 -0.84 36.47 24.01
CA LEU A 4 -1.65 35.89 22.95
C LEU A 4 -0.91 36.09 21.64
N VAL A 5 -0.44 35.00 21.03
CA VAL A 5 0.04 34.99 19.65
C VAL A 5 -1.20 34.82 18.78
N ALA A 6 -1.66 35.92 18.19
CA ALA A 6 -2.67 35.90 17.15
C ALA A 6 -2.02 35.35 15.88
N LEU A 7 -2.44 34.16 15.46
CA LEU A 7 -2.07 33.56 14.19
C LEU A 7 -2.82 34.35 13.09
N PHE A 8 -2.10 35.23 12.40
CA PHE A 8 -2.64 35.91 11.22
C PHE A 8 -2.80 34.87 10.10
N LEU A 9 -4.04 34.42 9.86
CA LEU A 9 -4.43 33.88 8.56
C LEU A 9 -4.45 35.05 7.58
N VAL A 10 -3.34 35.28 6.88
CA VAL A 10 -3.34 36.14 5.70
C VAL A 10 -3.98 35.33 4.58
N HIS A 11 -5.30 35.49 4.42
CA HIS A 11 -6.00 35.18 3.17
C HIS A 11 -5.54 36.20 2.12
N ALA A 12 -4.38 35.95 1.51
CA ALA A 12 -4.08 36.54 0.23
C ALA A 12 -4.88 35.76 -0.81
N SER A 13 -6.02 36.32 -1.22
CA SER A 13 -6.73 35.92 -2.44
C SER A 13 -5.83 36.26 -3.64
N ILE A 14 -4.76 35.51 -3.81
CA ILE A 14 -4.08 35.44 -5.09
C ILE A 14 -5.10 34.73 -5.97
N SER A 15 -5.66 35.46 -6.94
CA SER A 15 -6.34 34.87 -8.08
C SER A 15 -5.34 34.02 -8.84
N ALA A 16 -4.95 32.88 -8.27
CA ALA A 16 -4.38 31.79 -9.01
C ALA A 16 -5.54 31.30 -9.87
N SER A 17 -5.49 31.63 -11.16
CA SER A 17 -6.10 30.79 -12.17
C SER A 17 -5.71 29.37 -11.79
N ALA A 18 -6.67 28.56 -11.35
CA ALA A 18 -6.43 27.18 -10.99
C ALA A 18 -5.82 26.52 -12.22
N GLY A 19 -4.49 26.40 -12.22
CA GLY A 19 -3.76 25.71 -13.28
C GLY A 19 -4.34 24.31 -13.37
N SER A 20 -4.51 23.83 -14.59
CA SER A 20 -4.81 22.43 -14.88
C SER A 20 -3.92 21.52 -14.02
N LEU A 21 -4.34 20.27 -13.78
CA LEU A 21 -3.58 19.26 -13.01
C LEU A 21 -2.11 19.09 -13.48
N THR A 22 -1.81 19.55 -14.69
CA THR A 22 -0.51 19.50 -15.38
C THR A 22 0.29 20.80 -15.36
N ASP A 23 -0.25 21.89 -14.83
CA ASP A 23 0.38 23.21 -14.95
C ASP A 23 1.51 23.44 -13.94
N THR A 24 2.48 24.25 -14.36
CA THR A 24 3.56 24.76 -13.51
C THR A 24 3.04 25.87 -12.61
N LEU A 25 3.55 25.92 -11.38
CA LEU A 25 3.29 27.03 -10.46
C LEU A 25 3.92 28.31 -11.01
N PRO A 26 3.22 29.45 -10.89
CA PRO A 26 3.81 30.74 -11.19
C PRO A 26 5.07 31.00 -10.36
N LYS A 27 5.98 31.79 -10.93
CA LYS A 27 7.25 32.11 -10.29
C LYS A 27 7.07 32.68 -8.89
N GLY A 28 7.82 32.12 -7.93
CA GLY A 28 7.84 32.58 -6.55
C GLY A 28 6.69 32.07 -5.68
N MET A 29 5.75 31.29 -6.24
CA MET A 29 4.65 30.72 -5.46
C MET A 29 5.03 29.38 -4.83
N PHE A 30 4.54 29.18 -3.61
CA PHE A 30 4.54 27.89 -2.93
C PHE A 30 3.16 27.26 -2.97
N MET A 31 3.12 25.94 -3.09
CA MET A 31 1.91 25.15 -2.91
C MET A 31 2.21 23.99 -1.96
N LEU A 32 1.39 23.88 -0.91
CA LEU A 32 1.36 22.71 -0.04
C LEU A 32 0.11 21.91 -0.38
N GLU A 33 0.30 20.66 -0.72
CA GLU A 33 -0.77 19.70 -1.03
C GLU A 33 -0.72 18.55 -0.02
N GLU A 34 -1.87 18.22 0.56
CA GLU A 34 -2.02 17.11 1.49
C GLU A 34 -3.03 16.12 0.90
N SER A 35 -2.61 14.87 0.73
CA SER A 35 -3.42 13.81 0.15
C SER A 35 -3.48 12.61 1.07
N PHE A 36 -4.67 12.08 1.29
CA PHE A 36 -4.86 10.87 2.09
C PHE A 36 -5.33 9.72 1.21
N ASN A 37 -4.50 8.69 1.10
CA ASN A 37 -4.72 7.55 0.23
C ASN A 37 -5.06 6.31 1.06
N ILE A 38 -6.18 5.68 0.71
CA ILE A 38 -6.56 4.36 1.20
C ILE A 38 -6.51 3.42 0.00
N SER A 39 -5.66 2.40 0.08
CA SER A 39 -5.47 1.43 -1.00
C SER A 39 -5.61 0.02 -0.45
N ASP A 40 -6.37 -0.81 -1.16
CA ASP A 40 -6.56 -2.23 -0.85
C ASP A 40 -5.85 -3.06 -1.94
N LEU A 41 -5.05 -4.03 -1.50
CA LEU A 41 -4.35 -4.99 -2.35
C LEU A 41 -4.84 -6.39 -1.97
N ALA A 42 -5.56 -7.03 -2.88
CA ALA A 42 -6.12 -8.37 -2.68
C ALA A 42 -5.66 -9.40 -3.73
N HIS A 43 -5.04 -8.94 -4.83
CA HIS A 43 -4.64 -9.79 -5.95
C HIS A 43 -3.30 -9.33 -6.52
N ARG A 44 -2.57 -10.27 -7.12
CA ARG A 44 -1.41 -10.01 -7.98
C ARG A 44 -1.75 -10.35 -9.42
N TRP A 45 -0.93 -9.91 -10.35
CA TRP A 45 -1.00 -10.34 -11.75
C TRP A 45 -0.02 -11.50 -11.97
N ASP A 46 -0.46 -12.57 -12.64
CA ASP A 46 0.41 -13.68 -13.04
C ASP A 46 1.18 -13.38 -14.34
N ASP A 47 2.04 -14.30 -14.76
CA ASP A 47 2.85 -14.17 -15.99
C ASP A 47 2.01 -14.12 -17.28
N GLU A 48 0.72 -14.47 -17.20
CA GLU A 48 -0.24 -14.41 -18.30
C GLU A 48 -1.12 -13.15 -18.23
N GLY A 49 -0.87 -12.25 -17.27
CA GLY A 49 -1.64 -11.03 -17.07
C GLY A 49 -3.04 -11.28 -16.53
N ARG A 50 -3.27 -12.39 -15.82
CA ARG A 50 -4.52 -12.70 -15.12
C ARG A 50 -4.43 -12.35 -13.65
N ALA A 51 -5.57 -12.00 -13.06
CA ALA A 51 -5.65 -11.78 -11.62
C ALA A 51 -5.48 -13.12 -10.87
N ALA A 52 -4.52 -13.17 -9.98
CA ALA A 52 -4.16 -14.31 -9.14
C ALA A 52 -4.16 -13.90 -7.65
N PRO A 53 -4.35 -14.85 -6.71
CA PRO A 53 -4.24 -14.55 -5.29
C PRO A 53 -2.83 -14.06 -4.93
N LEU A 54 -2.73 -13.21 -3.91
CA LEU A 54 -1.43 -12.66 -3.46
C LEU A 54 -0.47 -13.74 -2.99
N LEU A 55 -1.00 -14.78 -2.38
CA LEU A 55 -0.28 -15.92 -1.86
C LEU A 55 -0.73 -17.16 -2.62
N ASP A 56 0.23 -18.01 -2.95
CA ASP A 56 -0.07 -19.25 -3.66
C ASP A 56 -0.75 -20.25 -2.72
N ARG A 57 -1.67 -21.03 -3.30
CA ARG A 57 -2.23 -22.20 -2.62
C ARG A 57 -1.11 -23.17 -2.26
N LEU A 58 -1.18 -23.72 -1.04
CA LEU A 58 -0.25 -24.73 -0.57
C LEU A 58 -0.92 -26.10 -0.67
N GLU A 59 -0.49 -26.90 -1.64
CA GLU A 59 -0.89 -28.31 -1.72
C GLU A 59 0.03 -29.16 -0.86
N LEU A 60 -0.51 -29.76 0.19
CA LEU A 60 0.22 -30.65 1.09
C LEU A 60 0.06 -32.08 0.60
N ARG A 61 1.18 -32.70 0.25
CA ARG A 61 1.25 -34.09 -0.20
C ARG A 61 2.21 -34.86 0.68
N GLU A 62 1.80 -36.07 1.04
CA GLU A 62 2.66 -36.99 1.76
C GLU A 62 3.33 -37.94 0.77
N PRO A 63 4.65 -38.19 0.90
CA PRO A 63 5.33 -39.19 0.08
C PRO A 63 4.64 -40.56 0.21
N GLY A 64 4.01 -41.02 -0.87
CA GLY A 64 3.34 -42.32 -0.93
C GLY A 64 1.90 -42.37 -0.37
N SER A 65 1.35 -41.30 0.22
CA SER A 65 0.01 -41.29 0.85
C SER A 65 -0.97 -40.26 0.25
N GLY A 66 -0.68 -39.73 -0.94
CA GLY A 66 -1.60 -38.88 -1.70
C GLY A 66 -1.64 -37.41 -1.24
N LEU A 67 -2.75 -36.73 -1.56
CA LEU A 67 -2.99 -35.34 -1.16
C LEU A 67 -3.51 -35.33 0.28
N GLN A 68 -2.84 -34.63 1.20
CA GLN A 68 -3.33 -34.45 2.57
C GLN A 68 -4.38 -33.34 2.63
N GLY A 69 -4.15 -32.25 1.91
CA GLY A 69 -5.11 -31.16 1.78
C GLY A 69 -4.52 -29.95 1.06
N ILE A 70 -5.36 -28.94 0.86
CA ILE A 70 -4.99 -27.69 0.19
C ILE A 70 -5.32 -26.53 1.13
N LEU A 71 -4.30 -25.75 1.47
CA LEU A 71 -4.48 -24.47 2.16
C LEU A 71 -4.58 -23.36 1.11
N ILE A 72 -5.69 -22.62 1.14
CA ILE A 72 -5.96 -21.48 0.27
C ILE A 72 -5.83 -20.20 1.10
N PRO A 73 -4.69 -19.48 1.01
CA PRO A 73 -4.53 -18.20 1.67
C PRO A 73 -5.19 -17.08 0.85
N ASN A 74 -6.14 -16.38 1.46
CA ASN A 74 -6.77 -15.19 0.92
C ASN A 74 -6.42 -13.99 1.82
N ALA A 75 -5.36 -13.29 1.44
CA ALA A 75 -4.89 -12.10 2.14
C ALA A 75 -5.43 -10.83 1.48
N ASN A 76 -5.85 -9.87 2.29
CA ASN A 76 -6.11 -8.49 1.85
C ASN A 76 -5.20 -7.55 2.65
N VAL A 77 -4.44 -6.72 1.94
CA VAL A 77 -3.55 -5.73 2.54
C VAL A 77 -4.12 -4.34 2.29
N ARG A 78 -4.42 -3.63 3.37
CA ARG A 78 -4.85 -2.23 3.35
C ARG A 78 -3.71 -1.30 3.75
N TYR A 79 -3.45 -0.31 2.91
CA TYR A 79 -2.51 0.76 3.15
C TYR A 79 -3.25 2.07 3.37
N MET A 80 -2.91 2.76 4.46
CA MET A 80 -3.34 4.12 4.74
C MET A 80 -2.11 5.01 4.70
N ILE A 81 -2.04 5.92 3.73
CA ILE A 81 -0.87 6.75 3.45
C ILE A 81 -1.29 8.21 3.38
N LEU A 82 -0.66 9.05 4.20
CA LEU A 82 -0.73 10.50 4.09
C LEU A 82 0.44 10.95 3.22
N ILE A 83 0.20 11.75 2.19
CA ILE A 83 1.22 12.30 1.31
C ILE A 83 1.20 13.81 1.46
N SER A 84 2.27 14.36 2.00
CA SER A 84 2.48 15.80 2.09
C SER A 84 3.44 16.22 0.98
N GLN A 85 3.01 17.12 0.11
CA GLN A 85 3.79 17.58 -1.03
C GLN A 85 3.95 19.09 -0.99
N LEU A 86 5.22 19.54 -1.00
CA LEU A 86 5.59 20.95 -1.10
C LEU A 86 6.15 21.21 -2.49
N MET A 87 5.60 22.21 -3.18
CA MET A 87 6.04 22.65 -4.50
C MET A 87 6.39 24.14 -4.49
N TYR A 88 7.33 24.51 -5.37
CA TYR A 88 7.78 25.87 -5.57
C TYR A 88 7.95 26.18 -7.07
N GLY A 89 7.33 27.26 -7.52
CA GLY A 89 7.50 27.79 -8.88
C GLY A 89 8.84 28.52 -9.00
N ILE A 90 9.80 27.93 -9.70
CA ILE A 90 11.12 28.55 -9.95
C ILE A 90 10.97 29.62 -11.04
N THR A 91 10.21 29.31 -12.08
CA THR A 91 9.77 30.19 -13.17
C THR A 91 8.32 29.86 -13.51
N ASP A 92 7.67 30.63 -14.38
CA ASP A 92 6.30 30.33 -14.80
C ASP A 92 6.17 29.03 -15.61
N TRP A 93 7.31 28.48 -16.09
CA TRP A 93 7.41 27.23 -16.86
C TRP A 93 8.17 26.11 -16.16
N LEU A 94 8.68 26.32 -14.94
CA LEU A 94 9.41 25.31 -14.16
C LEU A 94 8.98 25.33 -12.69
N THR A 95 8.55 24.18 -12.21
CA THR A 95 8.23 23.94 -10.80
C THR A 95 9.06 22.79 -10.27
N ALA A 96 9.59 22.92 -9.07
CA ALA A 96 10.18 21.81 -8.33
C ALA A 96 9.29 21.46 -7.14
N GLY A 97 9.30 20.20 -6.73
CA GLY A 97 8.57 19.77 -5.55
C GLY A 97 9.21 18.58 -4.86
N VAL A 98 8.84 18.42 -3.60
CA VAL A 98 9.17 17.27 -2.75
C VAL A 98 7.86 16.70 -2.22
N ALA A 99 7.70 15.38 -2.32
CA ALA A 99 6.60 14.66 -1.71
C ALA A 99 7.15 13.71 -0.64
N VAL A 100 6.53 13.74 0.52
CA VAL A 100 6.89 12.91 1.69
C VAL A 100 5.68 12.04 2.03
N PRO A 101 5.67 10.76 1.60
CA PRO A 101 4.63 9.83 2.00
C PRO A 101 4.90 9.30 3.42
N LEU A 102 3.88 9.36 4.26
CA LEU A 102 3.82 8.82 5.60
C LEU A 102 2.81 7.67 5.61
N VAL A 103 3.29 6.45 5.86
CA VAL A 103 2.43 5.31 6.15
C VAL A 103 1.82 5.53 7.53
N VAL A 104 0.52 5.79 7.54
CA VAL A 104 -0.27 5.94 8.77
C VAL A 104 -0.45 4.58 9.41
N GLN A 105 -0.83 3.59 8.60
CA GLN A 105 -1.00 2.21 9.03
C GLN A 105 -1.01 1.27 7.82
N THR A 106 -0.46 0.07 8.01
CA THR A 106 -0.73 -1.08 7.15
C THR A 106 -1.49 -2.13 7.96
N SER A 107 -2.55 -2.70 7.39
CA SER A 107 -3.23 -3.87 7.96
C SER A 107 -3.28 -4.99 6.95
N VAL A 108 -3.13 -6.22 7.43
CA VAL A 108 -3.22 -7.46 6.67
C VAL A 108 -4.33 -8.29 7.31
N ASP A 109 -5.42 -8.46 6.57
CA ASP A 109 -6.51 -9.36 6.93
C ASP A 109 -6.26 -10.69 6.24
N LEU A 110 -6.10 -11.77 7.00
CA LEU A 110 -5.77 -13.08 6.48
C LEU A 110 -6.93 -14.05 6.68
N LYS A 111 -7.55 -14.43 5.57
CA LYS A 111 -8.57 -15.49 5.54
C LYS A 111 -7.92 -16.75 4.99
N MET A 112 -7.97 -17.84 5.74
CA MET A 112 -7.46 -19.13 5.30
C MET A 112 -8.62 -20.09 5.14
N GLU A 113 -8.63 -20.80 4.02
CA GLU A 113 -9.58 -21.87 3.73
C GLU A 113 -8.81 -23.18 3.59
N TRP A 114 -9.38 -24.25 4.15
CA TRP A 114 -8.83 -25.59 4.06
C TRP A 114 -9.75 -26.50 3.27
N ILE A 115 -9.19 -27.17 2.27
CA ILE A 115 -9.85 -28.23 1.54
C ILE A 115 -9.20 -29.55 1.96
N PRO A 116 -9.92 -30.44 2.66
CA PRO A 116 -9.42 -31.76 3.00
C PRO A 116 -9.07 -32.55 1.74
N GLY A 117 -7.95 -33.27 1.80
CA GLY A 117 -7.53 -34.19 0.75
C GLY A 117 -8.03 -35.62 0.99
N ASP A 118 -7.21 -36.56 0.56
CA ASP A 118 -7.46 -38.00 0.63
C ASP A 118 -7.57 -38.49 2.08
N TYR A 119 -8.29 -39.60 2.25
CA TYR A 119 -8.40 -40.29 3.53
C TYR A 119 -7.05 -40.89 3.93
N GLN A 120 -6.56 -40.55 5.13
CA GLN A 120 -5.29 -41.06 5.65
C GLN A 120 -5.55 -42.30 6.51
N GLN A 121 -5.10 -43.47 6.04
CA GLN A 121 -5.37 -44.75 6.71
C GLN A 121 -4.85 -44.79 8.15
N TYR A 122 -3.70 -44.17 8.43
CA TYR A 122 -3.10 -44.14 9.76
C TYR A 122 -3.84 -43.22 10.75
N LEU A 123 -4.57 -42.20 10.26
CA LEU A 123 -5.40 -41.33 11.11
C LEU A 123 -6.82 -41.86 11.28
N GLY A 124 -7.26 -42.77 10.40
CA GLY A 124 -8.65 -43.20 10.33
C GLY A 124 -9.61 -42.08 9.87
N ARG A 125 -9.08 -41.00 9.29
CA ARG A 125 -9.83 -39.84 8.78
C ARG A 125 -8.99 -39.05 7.77
N SER A 126 -9.61 -38.12 7.04
CA SER A 126 -8.86 -37.13 6.26
C SER A 126 -8.07 -36.19 7.16
N TYR A 127 -6.93 -35.72 6.64
CA TYR A 127 -6.09 -34.74 7.31
C TYR A 127 -6.84 -33.40 7.42
N SER A 128 -6.92 -32.84 8.62
CA SER A 128 -7.67 -31.60 8.88
C SER A 128 -6.75 -30.38 8.94
N GLU A 129 -7.35 -29.19 8.84
CA GLU A 129 -6.64 -27.91 9.02
C GLU A 129 -5.95 -27.83 10.38
N GLU A 130 -6.59 -28.36 11.42
CA GLU A 130 -6.05 -28.36 12.78
C GLU A 130 -4.81 -29.24 12.87
N ASP A 131 -4.80 -30.41 12.24
CA ASP A 131 -3.61 -31.27 12.19
C ASP A 131 -2.45 -30.58 11.48
N PHE A 132 -2.75 -29.86 10.41
CA PHE A 132 -1.76 -29.06 9.69
C PHE A 132 -1.13 -28.01 10.60
N TRP A 133 -1.94 -27.21 11.29
CA TRP A 133 -1.41 -26.15 12.15
C TRP A 133 -0.71 -26.68 13.40
N GLN A 134 -1.16 -27.78 13.99
CA GLN A 134 -0.47 -28.42 15.11
C GLN A 134 0.90 -28.95 14.70
N TRP A 135 0.98 -29.59 13.53
CA TRP A 135 2.26 -30.02 12.96
C TRP A 135 3.17 -28.82 12.65
N ALA A 136 2.65 -27.79 11.98
CA ALA A 136 3.44 -26.59 11.65
C ALA A 136 3.93 -25.87 12.92
N GLU A 137 3.09 -25.77 13.95
CA GLU A 137 3.46 -25.19 15.24
C GLU A 137 4.56 -26.01 15.93
N SER A 138 4.53 -27.34 15.83
CA SER A 138 5.61 -28.21 16.34
C SER A 138 6.96 -27.95 15.65
N MET A 139 6.94 -27.38 14.45
CA MET A 139 8.11 -26.97 13.66
C MET A 139 8.49 -25.48 13.89
N GLY A 140 7.82 -24.79 14.82
CA GLY A 140 8.04 -23.38 15.10
C GLY A 140 7.35 -22.42 14.12
N GLN A 141 6.37 -22.91 13.35
CA GLN A 141 5.61 -22.13 12.37
C GLN A 141 4.14 -22.03 12.81
N PRO A 142 3.82 -21.14 13.77
CA PRO A 142 2.45 -21.02 14.27
C PRO A 142 1.51 -20.49 13.20
N ARG A 143 0.22 -20.78 13.35
CA ARG A 143 -0.84 -20.28 12.49
C ARG A 143 -0.76 -18.75 12.34
N PRO A 144 -0.57 -18.22 11.11
CA PRO A 144 -0.60 -16.79 10.88
C PRO A 144 -1.95 -16.18 11.27
N ARG A 145 -1.92 -14.94 11.76
CA ARG A 145 -3.09 -14.16 12.15
C ARG A 145 -3.09 -12.83 11.42
N ASP A 146 -4.21 -12.13 11.51
CA ASP A 146 -4.29 -10.74 11.09
C ASP A 146 -3.17 -9.91 11.72
N TRP A 147 -2.64 -8.98 10.95
CA TRP A 147 -1.50 -8.17 11.36
C TRP A 147 -1.78 -6.69 11.11
N THR A 148 -1.34 -5.84 12.04
CA THR A 148 -1.31 -4.39 11.83
C THR A 148 0.06 -3.84 12.21
N GLY A 149 0.59 -2.93 11.40
CA GLY A 149 1.92 -2.37 11.64
C GLY A 149 2.28 -1.20 10.73
N ASN A 150 3.58 -0.96 10.58
CA ASN A 150 4.16 0.16 9.84
C ASN A 150 3.57 1.54 10.17
N ARG A 151 3.15 1.73 11.43
CA ARG A 151 2.49 2.96 11.87
C ARG A 151 3.48 4.12 11.94
N GLY A 152 3.12 5.24 11.33
CA GLY A 152 3.92 6.47 11.31
C GLY A 152 5.29 6.30 10.65
N LYS A 153 5.42 5.39 9.67
CA LYS A 153 6.68 5.17 8.95
C LYS A 153 6.75 6.04 7.71
N LEU A 154 7.87 6.74 7.54
CA LEU A 154 8.14 7.46 6.30
C LEU A 154 8.47 6.45 5.19
N SER A 155 7.90 6.69 4.01
CA SER A 155 8.29 6.03 2.77
C SER A 155 9.38 6.83 2.07
N ASP A 156 9.81 6.35 0.91
CA ASP A 156 10.74 7.06 0.04
C ASP A 156 10.25 8.47 -0.29
N ILE A 157 11.13 9.45 -0.05
CA ILE A 157 10.90 10.85 -0.39
C ILE A 157 11.08 11.00 -1.89
N VAL A 158 10.09 11.58 -2.56
CA VAL A 158 10.11 11.78 -4.00
C VAL A 158 10.43 13.24 -4.29
N LEU A 159 11.46 13.46 -5.11
CA LEU A 159 11.78 14.77 -5.67
C LEU A 159 11.33 14.79 -7.13
N GLY A 160 10.62 15.84 -7.52
CA GLY A 160 10.07 15.98 -8.85
C GLY A 160 10.26 17.38 -9.41
N VAL A 161 10.32 17.47 -10.73
CA VAL A 161 10.26 18.73 -11.47
C VAL A 161 9.15 18.64 -12.51
N ARG A 162 8.39 19.73 -12.67
CA ARG A 162 7.42 19.91 -13.76
C ARG A 162 7.93 21.00 -14.67
N PHE A 163 7.94 20.71 -15.97
CA PHE A 163 8.46 21.62 -16.99
C PHE A 163 7.44 21.78 -18.12
N LYS A 164 7.09 23.03 -18.42
CA LYS A 164 6.13 23.37 -19.48
C LYS A 164 6.88 23.68 -20.78
N PHE A 165 7.03 22.66 -21.63
CA PHE A 165 7.78 22.78 -22.90
C PHE A 165 7.19 23.78 -23.90
N SER A 166 5.86 23.98 -23.88
CA SER A 166 5.19 24.87 -24.84
C SER A 166 5.61 26.33 -24.74
N GLU A 167 6.00 26.81 -23.56
CA GLU A 167 6.46 28.20 -23.39
C GLU A 167 7.90 28.41 -23.87
N LEU A 168 8.71 27.36 -23.94
CA LEU A 168 10.08 27.47 -24.42
C LEU A 168 10.16 27.45 -25.97
N LEU A 169 9.21 26.80 -26.63
CA LEU A 169 9.20 26.58 -28.07
C LEU A 169 8.42 27.65 -28.86
N GLY A 170 7.80 28.62 -28.18
CA GLY A 170 7.13 29.76 -28.82
C GLY A 170 6.04 29.33 -29.81
N SER A 171 4.91 28.87 -29.29
CA SER A 171 3.65 28.81 -30.04
C SER A 171 2.77 30.00 -29.69
#